data_AF-A0A379WY74-F1
#
_entry.id   AF-A0A379WY74-F1
#
_cell.length_a   1.000
_cell.length_b   1.000
_cell.length_c   1.000
_cell.angle_alpha   90.00
_cell.angle_beta   90.00
_cell.angle_gamma   90.00
#
_symmetry.space_group_name_H-M   'P 1'
#
loop_
_entity.id
_entity.type
_entity.pdbx_description
1 polymer ?
#
loop_
_entity_poly.entity_id
_entity_poly.type
_entity_poly.pdbx_seq_one_letter_code
_entity_poly.pdbx_strand_id
1 'polypeptide(L)'
;MNSSMTGAYAQYPVNIPIHIALPVEIEKREEKDGETVISWEKINKAQALWTRNKSEIKDDEYNEFYKHIAHDFTDPLTWSHNRVEGKQEYTSLL
;
A
#
# COMPACT_ATOMS: atom_id res chain seq x y z
N MET A 1 -47.08 -3.18 -15.65
CA MET A 1 -45.82 -2.90 -16.38
C MET A 1 -45.08 -1.81 -15.64
N ASN A 2 -44.25 -2.16 -14.65
CA ASN A 2 -43.39 -1.17 -14.00
C ASN A 2 -41.95 -1.51 -14.36
N SER A 3 -41.37 -0.61 -15.15
CA SER A 3 -40.04 -0.69 -15.72
C SER A 3 -38.99 -0.60 -14.60
N SER A 4 -38.20 -1.66 -14.45
CA SER A 4 -37.05 -1.72 -13.57
C SER A 4 -35.97 -0.81 -14.13
N MET A 5 -35.84 0.40 -13.59
CA MET A 5 -34.68 1.26 -13.86
C MET A 5 -33.52 0.73 -13.01
N THR A 6 -32.79 -0.24 -13.55
CA THR A 6 -31.49 -0.67 -13.02
C THR A 6 -30.51 0.47 -13.21
N GLY A 7 -30.43 1.34 -12.20
CA GLY A 7 -29.33 2.29 -12.06
C GLY A 7 -28.04 1.50 -11.94
N ALA A 8 -27.21 1.54 -12.97
CA ALA A 8 -25.84 1.08 -12.91
C ALA A 8 -25.11 1.97 -11.90
N TYR A 9 -24.94 1.47 -10.68
CA TYR A 9 -23.98 2.04 -9.75
C TYR A 9 -22.61 1.82 -10.39
N ALA A 10 -22.09 2.84 -11.07
CA ALA A 10 -20.69 2.90 -11.39
C ALA A 10 -19.96 2.80 -10.05
N GLN A 11 -19.36 1.64 -9.80
CA GLN A 11 -18.46 1.41 -8.69
C GLN A 11 -17.27 2.34 -8.95
N TYR A 12 -17.35 3.60 -8.49
CA TYR A 12 -16.19 4.46 -8.44
C TYR A 12 -15.12 3.66 -7.68
N PRO A 13 -13.92 3.46 -8.25
CA PRO A 13 -12.84 2.87 -7.49
C PRO A 13 -12.68 3.76 -6.27
N VAL A 14 -13.04 3.24 -5.10
CA VAL A 14 -12.75 3.89 -3.83
C VAL A 14 -11.24 3.88 -3.76
N ASN A 15 -10.63 5.00 -4.13
CA ASN A 15 -9.21 5.21 -4.04
C ASN A 15 -8.91 5.34 -2.54
N ILE A 16 -8.75 4.20 -1.86
CA ILE A 16 -8.30 4.16 -0.48
C ILE A 16 -6.85 4.66 -0.54
N PRO A 17 -6.54 5.86 -0.01
CA PRO A 17 -5.15 6.28 0.06
C PRO A 17 -4.44 5.25 0.94
N ILE A 18 -3.49 4.50 0.39
CA ILE A 18 -2.81 3.45 1.14
C ILE A 18 -1.70 4.07 2.00
N HIS A 19 -2.09 5.07 2.78
CA HIS A 19 -1.56 5.27 4.13
C HIS A 19 -2.46 4.48 5.09
N ILE A 20 -2.71 3.20 4.79
CA ILE A 20 -3.33 2.34 5.78
C ILE A 20 -2.24 2.06 6.82
N ALA A 21 -2.14 2.97 7.79
CA ALA A 21 -1.40 2.77 9.04
C ALA A 21 -1.95 1.59 9.85
N LEU A 22 -3.04 0.98 9.38
CA LEU A 22 -3.60 -0.23 9.91
C LEU A 22 -2.94 -1.45 9.24
N PRO A 23 -2.65 -2.52 10.02
CA PRO A 23 -2.28 -3.79 9.44
C PRO A 23 -3.42 -4.32 8.58
N VAL A 24 -3.13 -4.65 7.32
CA VAL A 24 -4.02 -5.40 6.44
C VAL A 24 -3.62 -6.86 6.57
N GLU A 25 -4.58 -7.68 6.96
CA GLU A 25 -4.43 -9.12 7.14
C GLU A 25 -5.29 -9.84 6.11
N ILE A 26 -4.76 -10.89 5.49
CA ILE A 26 -5.52 -11.77 4.61
C ILE A 26 -5.77 -13.10 5.30
N GLU A 27 -7.00 -13.61 5.18
CA GLU A 27 -7.32 -14.97 5.59
C GLU A 27 -6.65 -15.95 4.62
N LYS A 28 -5.73 -16.75 5.13
CA LYS A 28 -5.10 -17.84 4.42
C LYS A 28 -5.64 -19.17 4.94
N ARG A 29 -6.26 -19.92 4.04
CA ARG A 29 -6.79 -21.25 4.31
C ARG A 29 -5.83 -22.29 3.72
N GLU A 30 -5.19 -23.07 4.58
CA GLU A 30 -4.33 -24.18 4.18
C GLU A 30 -4.90 -25.50 4.70
N GLU A 31 -4.88 -26.54 3.87
CA GLU A 31 -5.25 -27.90 4.28
C GLU A 31 -3.97 -28.62 4.71
N LYS A 32 -3.87 -29.00 5.98
CA LYS A 32 -2.69 -29.68 6.54
C LYS A 32 -3.16 -30.91 7.30
N ASP A 33 -2.67 -32.08 6.90
CA ASP A 33 -3.05 -33.39 7.46
C ASP A 33 -4.59 -33.64 7.53
N GLY A 34 -5.33 -33.14 6.54
CA GLY A 34 -6.78 -33.33 6.45
C GLY A 34 -7.61 -32.37 7.31
N GLU A 35 -6.98 -31.43 8.02
CA GLU A 35 -7.65 -30.33 8.72
C GLU A 35 -7.46 -29.01 7.97
N THR A 36 -8.54 -28.22 7.89
CA THR A 36 -8.50 -26.87 7.36
C THR A 36 -7.98 -25.91 8.43
N VAL A 37 -6.76 -25.42 8.25
CA VAL A 37 -6.15 -24.40 9.10
C VAL A 37 -6.45 -23.02 8.51
N ILE A 38 -7.16 -22.20 9.28
CA ILE A 38 -7.39 -20.79 8.96
C ILE A 38 -6.35 -19.97 9.71
N SER A 39 -5.53 -19.23 8.97
CA SER A 39 -4.51 -18.33 9.51
C SER A 39 -4.67 -16.93 8.95
N TRP A 40 -4.25 -15.92 9.69
CA TRP A 40 -4.27 -14.52 9.26
C TRP A 40 -2.83 -14.09 8.99
N GLU A 41 -2.54 -13.69 7.76
CA GLU A 41 -1.21 -13.23 7.34
C GLU A 41 -1.23 -11.71 7.12
N LYS A 42 -0.40 -10.99 7.86
CA LYS A 42 -0.22 -9.54 7.70
C LYS A 42 0.58 -9.27 6.42
N ILE A 43 -0.05 -8.63 5.44
CA ILE A 43 0.53 -8.42 4.11
C ILE A 43 1.24 -7.07 3.96
N ASN A 44 0.89 -6.07 4.77
CA ASN A 44 1.54 -4.76 4.71
C ASN A 44 2.36 -4.51 5.99
N LYS A 45 3.44 -3.74 5.90
CA LYS A 45 4.22 -3.36 7.09
C LYS A 45 3.59 -2.24 7.92
N ALA A 46 2.48 -1.64 7.46
CA ALA A 46 1.74 -0.56 8.14
C ALA A 46 2.62 0.61 8.64
N GLN A 47 3.77 0.83 8.00
CA GLN A 47 4.68 1.94 8.29
C GLN A 47 4.87 2.76 7.02
N ALA A 48 4.81 4.09 7.17
CA ALA A 48 5.10 5.02 6.11
C ALA A 48 6.54 4.82 5.58
N LEU A 49 6.70 4.69 4.27
CA LEU A 49 7.99 4.35 3.66
C LEU A 49 9.07 5.40 3.97
N TRP A 50 8.70 6.68 4.02
CA TRP A 50 9.59 7.79 4.36
C TRP A 50 10.03 7.83 5.83
N THR A 51 9.48 7.00 6.73
CA THR A 51 9.95 6.96 8.13
C THR A 51 10.97 5.86 8.39
N ARG A 52 11.13 4.93 7.44
CA ARG A 52 12.08 3.81 7.52
C ARG A 52 13.49 4.26 7.15
N ASN A 53 14.49 3.56 7.69
CA ASN A 53 15.88 3.77 7.29
C ASN A 53 16.09 3.39 5.83
N LYS A 54 16.83 4.20 5.08
CA LYS A 54 17.13 3.92 3.66
C LYS A 54 17.72 2.52 3.42
N SER A 55 18.54 2.03 4.35
CA SER A 55 19.17 0.72 4.28
C SER A 55 18.20 -0.46 4.39
N GLU A 56 17.00 -0.22 4.92
CA GLU A 56 15.97 -1.24 5.13
C GLU A 56 14.90 -1.23 4.03
N ILE A 57 14.96 -0.26 3.10
CA ILE A 57 13.99 -0.09 2.01
C ILE A 57 14.63 -0.63 0.75
N LYS A 58 13.92 -1.54 0.07
CA LYS A 58 14.35 -2.06 -1.24
C LYS A 58 13.95 -1.09 -2.35
N ASP A 59 14.68 -1.11 -3.46
CA ASP A 59 14.36 -0.31 -4.66
C ASP A 59 12.94 -0.55 -5.16
N ASP A 60 12.48 -1.82 -5.15
CA ASP A 60 11.10 -2.17 -5.50
C ASP A 60 10.06 -1.45 -4.62
N GLU A 61 10.36 -1.26 -3.32
CA GLU A 61 9.46 -0.54 -2.42
C GLU A 61 9.40 0.96 -2.76
N TYR A 62 10.48 1.57 -3.24
CA TYR A 62 10.46 2.96 -3.74
C TYR A 62 9.66 3.08 -5.05
N ASN A 63 9.83 2.13 -5.97
CA ASN A 63 9.12 2.13 -7.25
C ASN A 63 7.61 1.99 -7.05
N GLU A 64 7.19 1.03 -6.23
CA GLU A 64 5.77 0.84 -5.92
C GLU A 64 5.18 2.03 -5.16
N PHE A 65 5.97 2.66 -4.27
CA PHE A 65 5.56 3.90 -3.62
C PHE A 65 5.36 5.04 -4.63
N TYR A 66 6.29 5.25 -5.56
CA TYR A 66 6.18 6.25 -6.63
C TYR A 66 4.91 6.03 -7.46
N LYS A 67 4.71 4.81 -7.99
CA LYS A 67 3.54 4.46 -8.79
C LYS A 67 2.23 4.75 -8.05
N HIS A 68 2.21 4.45 -6.76
CA HIS A 68 1.06 4.69 -5.92
C HIS A 68 0.73 6.18 -5.74
N ILE A 69 1.72 7.02 -5.45
CA ILE A 69 1.50 8.46 -5.21
C ILE A 69 1.31 9.26 -6.49
N ALA A 70 1.98 8.87 -7.58
CA ALA A 70 1.97 9.58 -8.85
C ALA A 70 0.82 9.14 -9.77
N HIS A 71 0.12 8.05 -9.41
CA HIS A 71 -0.86 7.39 -10.28
C HIS A 71 -0.28 7.05 -11.67
N ASP A 72 1.02 6.73 -11.67
CA ASP A 72 1.79 6.34 -12.84
C ASP A 72 2.07 4.83 -12.75
N PHE A 73 2.17 4.17 -13.90
CA PHE A 73 2.52 2.74 -13.98
C PHE A 73 4.00 2.54 -14.32
N THR A 74 4.71 3.61 -14.66
CA THR A 74 6.14 3.57 -14.97
C THR A 74 6.98 3.70 -13.70
N ASP A 75 8.17 3.10 -13.72
CA ASP A 75 9.14 3.24 -12.63
C ASP A 75 9.79 4.63 -12.69
N PRO A 76 10.10 5.26 -11.52
CA PRO A 76 10.81 6.52 -11.50
C PRO A 76 12.23 6.36 -12.04
N LEU A 77 12.76 7.37 -12.74
CA LEU A 77 14.15 7.38 -13.21
C LEU A 77 15.16 7.36 -12.06
N THR A 78 14.84 8.06 -10.98
CA THR A 78 15.64 8.15 -9.76
C THR A 78 14.77 8.66 -8.62
N TRP A 79 15.18 8.41 -7.39
CA TRP A 79 14.55 8.93 -6.18
C TRP A 79 15.59 9.58 -5.25
N SER A 80 15.14 10.52 -4.41
CA SER A 80 15.96 11.13 -3.36
C SER A 80 15.21 11.11 -2.04
N HIS A 81 15.55 10.14 -1.19
CA HIS A 81 15.08 10.09 0.18
C HIS A 81 16.06 10.92 1.04
N ASN A 82 15.63 11.83 1.90
CA ASN A 82 16.51 12.59 2.81
C ASN A 82 15.82 12.84 4.15
N ARG A 83 16.55 12.61 5.25
CA ARG A 83 16.09 12.92 6.60
C ARG A 83 16.97 14.04 7.16
N VAL A 84 16.35 15.15 7.55
CA VAL A 84 17.03 16.34 8.06
C VAL A 84 16.65 16.52 9.53
N GLU A 85 17.67 16.59 10.38
CA GLU A 85 17.55 16.83 11.81
C GLU A 85 18.33 18.11 12.15
N GLY A 86 17.76 19.01 12.96
CA GLY A 86 18.38 20.31 13.26
C GLY A 86 17.36 21.38 13.66
N LYS A 87 17.52 22.61 13.14
CA LYS A 87 16.57 23.72 13.42
C LYS A 87 15.15 23.46 12.90
N GLN A 88 15.03 22.60 11.90
CA GLN A 88 13.77 22.08 11.38
C GLN A 88 13.95 20.57 11.17
N GLU A 89 12.98 19.79 11.62
CA GLU A 89 12.97 18.33 11.46
C GLU A 89 11.97 17.96 10.37
N TYR A 90 12.46 17.33 9.31
CA TYR A 90 11.60 16.82 8.24
C TYR A 90 12.25 15.64 7.51
N THR A 91 11.40 14.80 6.95
CA THR A 91 11.80 13.77 5.99
C THR A 91 11.20 14.09 4.63
N SER A 92 12.03 14.05 3.61
CA SER A 92 11.65 14.31 2.22
C SER A 92 11.93 13.08 1.37
N LEU A 93 11.00 12.77 0.47
CA LEU A 93 11.15 11.75 -0.55
C LEU A 93 10.68 12.37 -1.87
N LEU A 94 11.61 12.51 -2.81
CA LEU A 94 11.39 13.03 -4.15
C LEU A 94 11.56 11.92 -5.19
#